data_AF-A0A9E1J5X2-F1
#
_entry.id   AF-A0A9E1J5X2-F1
#
_cell.length_a   1.000
_cell.length_b   1.000
_cell.length_c   1.000
_cell.angle_alpha   90.00
_cell.angle_beta   90.00
_cell.angle_gamma   90.00
#
_symmetry.space_group_name_H-M   'P 1'
#
loop_
_entity.id
_entity.type
_entity.pdbx_description
1 polymer ?
#
loop_
_entity_poly.entity_id
_entity_poly.type
_entity_poly.pdbx_seq_one_letter_code
_entity_poly.pdbx_strand_id
1 'polypeptide(L)'
;VCLMHTRLQHGSETTQSADRRRAIYICVYSAADAIPIARNPMPSALEGTIVRGQASTTARMIPLQVELPQQPKSASFFTVIGQKSAGTGD
;
A
#
# COMPACT_ATOMS: atom_id res chain seq x y z
N VAL A 1 12.89 -11.80 -1.41
CA VAL A 1 11.63 -11.28 -1.98
C VAL A 1 10.47 -11.96 -1.26
N CYS A 2 9.41 -11.23 -0.92
CA CYS A 2 8.20 -11.76 -0.30
C CYS A 2 6.99 -11.34 -1.12
N LEU A 3 6.13 -12.28 -1.50
CA LEU A 3 4.87 -12.02 -2.22
C LEU A 3 3.72 -12.20 -1.23
N MET A 4 2.94 -11.13 -1.04
CA MET A 4 1.81 -11.13 -0.12
C MET A 4 0.58 -10.63 -0.84
N HIS A 5 -0.53 -11.35 -0.66
CA HIS A 5 -1.82 -10.84 -1.07
C HIS A 5 -2.19 -9.65 -0.17
N THR A 6 -2.72 -8.56 -0.71
CA THR A 6 -3.00 -7.33 0.07
C THR A 6 -4.04 -7.54 1.19
N ARG A 7 -4.90 -8.55 1.06
CA ARG A 7 -5.85 -9.02 2.09
C ARG A 7 -5.27 -9.98 3.13
N LEU A 8 -3.98 -10.34 3.04
CA LEU A 8 -3.34 -11.23 4.02
C LEU A 8 -3.06 -10.45 5.31
N GLN A 9 -3.57 -10.93 6.45
CA GLN A 9 -3.20 -10.38 7.74
C GLN A 9 -1.71 -10.65 8.00
N HIS A 10 -0.97 -9.59 8.30
CA HIS A 10 0.47 -9.67 8.56
C HIS A 10 0.88 -8.62 9.60
N GLY A 11 2.04 -8.84 10.21
CA GLY A 11 2.63 -7.96 11.22
C GLY A 11 4.06 -8.38 11.52
N SER A 12 4.73 -7.64 12.38
CA SER A 12 6.07 -7.97 12.85
C SER A 12 6.23 -7.65 14.31
N GLU A 13 7.04 -8.45 15.00
CA GLU A 13 7.56 -8.11 16.33
C GLU A 13 8.35 -6.79 16.32
N THR A 14 8.43 -6.18 17.50
CA THR A 14 9.23 -4.98 17.75
C THR A 14 10.69 -5.21 17.36
N THR A 15 11.29 -4.23 16.67
CA THR A 15 12.72 -4.25 16.36
C THR A 15 13.54 -4.22 17.65
N GLN A 16 14.41 -5.22 17.87
CA GLN A 16 15.22 -5.34 19.09
C GLN A 16 16.60 -4.66 19.01
N SER A 17 17.02 -4.25 17.81
CA SER A 17 18.33 -3.63 17.59
C SER A 17 18.17 -2.13 17.37
N ALA A 18 18.89 -1.31 18.15
CA ALA A 18 18.92 0.14 17.98
C ALA A 18 19.67 0.56 16.70
N ASP A 19 20.75 -0.15 16.36
CA ASP A 19 21.68 0.29 15.29
C ASP A 19 21.43 -0.35 13.92
N ARG A 20 20.44 -1.24 13.81
CA ARG A 20 20.16 -1.97 12.56
C ARG A 20 18.83 -1.58 11.96
N ARG A 21 18.88 -0.85 10.84
CA ARG A 21 17.69 -0.52 10.04
C ARG A 21 17.26 -1.72 9.18
N ARG A 22 15.95 -1.97 9.13
CA ARG A 22 15.32 -2.95 8.23
C ARG A 22 14.62 -2.22 7.08
N ALA A 23 15.39 -1.78 6.09
CA ALA A 23 14.82 -1.12 4.93
C ALA A 23 14.04 -2.13 4.08
N ILE A 24 12.82 -1.75 3.68
CA ILE A 24 11.97 -2.54 2.79
C ILE A 24 11.64 -1.72 1.54
N TYR A 25 11.65 -2.39 0.40
CA TYR A 25 11.16 -1.84 -0.85
C TYR A 25 9.86 -2.56 -1.21
N ILE A 26 8.78 -1.80 -1.33
CA ILE A 26 7.44 -2.32 -1.56
C ILE A 26 7.00 -1.94 -2.97
N CYS A 27 6.59 -2.94 -3.75
CA CYS A 27 5.89 -2.76 -5.01
C CYS A 27 4.51 -3.41 -4.92
N VAL A 28 3.47 -2.67 -5.29
CA VAL A 28 2.10 -3.19 -5.37
C VAL A 28 1.76 -3.37 -6.84
N TYR A 29 1.25 -4.55 -7.18
CA TYR A 29 0.80 -4.88 -8.52
C TYR A 29 -0.68 -5.23 -8.48
N SER A 30 -1.42 -4.75 -9.48
CA SER A 30 -2.80 -5.15 -9.76
C SER A 30 -2.90 -5.61 -11.21
N ALA A 31 -3.91 -6.44 -11.51
CA ALA A 31 -4.24 -6.74 -12.89
C ALA A 31 -4.82 -5.49 -13.58
N ALA A 32 -4.64 -5.36 -14.90
CA ALA A 32 -5.08 -4.19 -15.65
C ALA A 32 -6.60 -3.94 -15.62
N ASP A 33 -7.37 -5.00 -15.39
CA ASP A 33 -8.83 -4.98 -15.22
C ASP A 33 -9.28 -4.85 -13.74
N ALA A 34 -8.35 -4.80 -12.78
CA ALA A 34 -8.63 -4.58 -11.37
C ALA A 34 -8.62 -3.07 -11.06
N ILE A 35 -9.77 -2.42 -11.30
CA ILE A 35 -9.92 -0.97 -11.18
C ILE A 35 -10.03 -0.55 -9.70
N PRO A 36 -9.28 0.48 -9.25
CA PRO A 36 -9.37 0.98 -7.88
C PRO A 36 -10.72 1.66 -7.63
N ILE A 37 -11.37 1.31 -6.51
CA ILE A 37 -12.66 1.89 -6.08
C ILE A 37 -12.51 3.16 -5.24
N ALA A 38 -11.28 3.51 -4.86
CA ALA A 38 -10.95 4.72 -4.10
C ALA A 38 -9.58 5.25 -4.55
N ARG A 39 -9.33 6.54 -4.31
CA ARG A 39 -8.03 7.16 -4.57
C ARG A 39 -6.95 6.54 -3.70
N ASN A 40 -5.79 6.28 -4.29
CA ASN A 40 -4.62 5.82 -3.56
C ASN A 40 -4.21 6.87 -2.51
N PRO A 41 -4.18 6.52 -1.21
CA PRO A 41 -3.79 7.46 -0.16
C PRO A 41 -2.31 7.88 -0.23
N MET A 42 -1.50 7.16 -1.00
CA MET A 42 -0.06 7.40 -1.20
C MET A 42 0.24 7.32 -2.71
N PRO A 43 -0.16 8.34 -3.49
CA PRO A 43 0.02 8.33 -4.94
C PRO A 43 1.50 8.27 -5.31
N SER A 44 1.80 7.56 -6.40
CA SER A 44 3.14 7.40 -6.94
C SER A 44 3.15 7.78 -8.41
N ALA A 45 4.26 8.34 -8.90
CA ALA A 45 4.44 8.61 -10.33
C ALA A 45 4.37 7.33 -11.20
N LEU A 46 4.54 6.15 -10.59
CA LEU A 46 4.46 4.86 -11.26
C LEU A 46 3.05 4.23 -11.21
N GLU A 47 2.09 4.86 -10.53
CA GLU A 47 0.73 4.34 -10.41
C GLU A 47 0.09 4.12 -11.78
N GLY A 48 -0.49 2.93 -12.00
CA GLY A 48 -1.11 2.56 -13.27
C GLY A 48 -0.15 2.14 -14.39
N THR A 49 1.17 2.13 -14.16
CA THR A 49 2.15 1.70 -15.18
C THR A 49 1.95 0.22 -15.54
N ILE A 50 1.75 -0.07 -16.82
CA ILE A 50 1.70 -1.45 -17.32
C ILE A 50 3.11 -2.01 -17.39
N VAL A 51 3.47 -2.85 -16.43
CA VAL A 51 4.78 -3.52 -16.39
C VAL A 51 4.84 -4.79 -17.25
N ARG A 52 3.67 -5.37 -17.58
CA ARG A 52 3.54 -6.54 -18.47
C ARG A 52 2.10 -6.65 -19.00
N GLY A 53 1.95 -7.00 -20.27
CA GLY A 53 0.64 -7.16 -20.91
C GLY A 53 0.14 -5.86 -21.54
N GLN A 54 -1.18 -5.65 -21.52
CA GLN A 54 -1.84 -4.49 -22.12
C GLN A 54 -2.87 -3.90 -21.16
N ALA A 55 -3.21 -2.62 -21.35
CA ALA A 55 -4.30 -1.99 -20.62
C ALA A 55 -5.64 -2.69 -20.91
N SER A 56 -6.54 -2.71 -19.91
CA SER A 56 -7.89 -3.26 -20.06
C SER A 56 -8.91 -2.14 -20.23
N THR A 57 -9.93 -2.37 -21.07
CA THR A 57 -11.11 -1.51 -21.18
C THR A 57 -12.28 -2.03 -20.34
N THR A 58 -12.14 -3.21 -19.74
CA THR A 58 -13.15 -3.84 -18.90
C THR A 58 -12.67 -3.93 -17.45
N ALA A 59 -13.60 -3.80 -16.51
CA ALA A 59 -13.35 -3.95 -15.09
C ALA A 59 -13.83 -5.31 -14.60
N ARG A 60 -12.98 -6.03 -13.86
CA ARG A 60 -13.36 -7.27 -13.18
C ARG A 60 -13.90 -6.94 -11.80
N MET A 61 -15.19 -7.19 -11.61
CA MET A 61 -15.89 -6.88 -10.37
C MET A 61 -16.37 -8.16 -9.69
N ILE A 62 -16.37 -8.14 -8.36
CA ILE A 62 -17.02 -9.14 -7.51
C ILE A 62 -17.99 -8.41 -6.58
N PRO A 63 -19.09 -9.03 -6.13
CA PRO A 63 -19.89 -8.47 -5.04
C PRO A 63 -18.98 -8.23 -3.82
N LEU A 64 -18.83 -6.97 -3.43
CA LEU A 64 -17.93 -6.54 -2.36
C LEU A 64 -18.58 -5.44 -1.55
N GLN A 65 -18.66 -5.63 -0.23
CA GLN A 65 -19.01 -4.59 0.72
C GLN A 65 -17.80 -4.32 1.61
N VAL A 66 -17.22 -3.13 1.48
CA VAL A 66 -16.06 -2.68 2.24
C VAL A 66 -16.22 -1.22 2.61
N GLU A 67 -15.64 -0.84 3.74
CA GLU A 67 -15.48 0.57 4.08
C GLU A 67 -14.43 1.19 3.17
N LEU A 68 -14.75 2.35 2.58
CA LEU A 68 -13.80 3.09 1.75
C LEU A 68 -12.79 3.80 2.65
N PRO A 69 -11.49 3.78 2.29
CA PRO A 69 -10.48 4.46 3.08
C PRO A 69 -10.70 5.97 3.08
N GLN A 70 -10.57 6.60 4.26
CA GLN A 70 -10.51 8.05 4.35
C GLN A 70 -9.22 8.55 3.70
N GLN A 71 -9.30 9.64 2.96
CA GLN A 71 -8.13 10.25 2.35
C GLN A 71 -7.29 10.93 3.44
N PRO A 72 -6.02 10.52 3.62
CA PRO A 72 -5.19 11.08 4.66
C PRO A 72 -4.84 12.53 4.33
N LYS A 73 -4.83 13.38 5.36
CA LYS A 73 -4.43 14.80 5.23
C LYS A 73 -2.91 14.98 5.13
N SER A 74 -2.13 13.91 5.35
CA SER A 74 -0.66 13.92 5.34
C SER A 74 -0.10 12.81 4.46
N ALA A 75 1.03 13.07 3.81
CA ALA A 75 1.70 12.12 2.92
C ALA A 75 2.65 11.13 3.62
N SER A 76 2.65 11.03 4.97
CA SER A 76 3.49 10.03 5.66
C SER A 76 2.79 8.69 5.72
N PHE A 77 3.41 7.64 5.15
CA PHE A 77 2.92 6.26 5.19
C PHE A 77 2.54 5.82 6.61
N PHE A 78 3.36 6.15 7.62
CA PHE A 78 3.09 5.80 9.02
C PHE A 78 1.82 6.47 9.53
N THR A 79 1.61 7.75 9.21
CA THR A 79 0.38 8.46 9.57
C THR A 79 -0.84 7.86 8.89
N VAL A 80 -0.72 7.42 7.62
CA VAL A 80 -1.81 6.77 6.88
C VAL A 80 -2.25 5.46 7.55
N ILE A 81 -1.30 4.68 8.07
CA ILE A 81 -1.59 3.41 8.77
C ILE A 81 -1.86 3.58 10.28
N GLY A 82 -2.02 4.82 10.76
CA GLY A 82 -2.31 5.14 12.16
C GLY A 82 -1.12 4.96 13.12
N GLN A 83 0.11 4.85 12.60
CA GLN A 83 1.32 4.78 13.40
C GLN A 83 1.98 6.15 13.55
N LYS A 84 2.45 6.47 14.75
CA LYS A 84 3.25 7.67 14.99
C LYS A 84 4.59 7.51 14.26
N SER A 85 4.95 8.49 13.43
CA SER A 85 6.28 8.52 12.80
C SER A 85 7.36 8.56 13.89
N ALA A 86 8.45 7.81 13.73
CA ALA A 86 9.55 7.81 14.69
C ALA A 86 10.40 9.09 14.51
N GLY A 87 10.31 10.01 15.48
CA GLY A 87 11.15 11.21 15.66
C GLY A 87 10.34 12.53 15.59
N THR A 88 10.50 13.53 16.46
CA THR A 88 11.55 13.81 17.47
C THR A 88 10.96 13.85 18.89
N GLY A 89 11.48 13.01 19.78
CA GLY A 89 11.58 13.37 21.20
C GLY A 89 12.84 14.20 21.38
N ASP A 90 12.78 15.19 22.25
CA ASP A 90 13.97 15.87 22.80
C ASP A 90 14.98 14.85 23.35
#